data_AF-A0A7K0V1G2-F1
#
_entry.id   AF-A0A7K0V1G2-F1
#
_cell.length_a   1.000
_cell.length_b   1.000
_cell.length_c   1.000
_cell.angle_alpha   90.00
_cell.angle_beta   90.00
_cell.angle_gamma   90.00
#
_symmetry.space_group_name_H-M   'P 1'
#
loop_
_entity.id
_entity.type
_entity.pdbx_description
1 polymer ?
#
loop_
_entity_poly.entity_id
_entity_poly.type
_entity_poly.pdbx_seq_one_letter_code
_entity_poly.pdbx_strand_id
1 'polypeptide(L)' 'MFTVTDARAQFMLTDAAASKLKELIDAEAQEGLALRVAVRPGGCSGFSYEMFFDADI' A
#
# COMPACT_ATOMS: atom_id res chain seq x y z
N MET A 1 6.23 -19.47 -0.64
CA MET A 1 7.09 -19.00 -1.74
C MET A 1 7.00 -17.48 -1.73
N PHE A 2 8.03 -16.78 -1.24
CA PHE A 2 8.07 -15.31 -1.24
C PHE A 2 9.49 -14.87 -1.59
N THR A 3 9.66 -14.26 -2.76
CA THR A 3 10.85 -13.48 -3.09
C THR A 3 10.44 -12.31 -3.98
N VAL A 4 9.99 -11.21 -3.35
CA VAL A 4 10.06 -9.89 -3.99
C VAL A 4 11.51 -9.47 -3.88
N THR A 5 12.29 -9.79 -4.91
CA THR A 5 13.70 -9.42 -5.02
C THR A 5 13.78 -8.01 -5.59
N ASP A 6 13.60 -6.99 -4.74
CA ASP A 6 14.06 -5.64 -5.04
C ASP A 6 14.78 -5.07 -3.81
N ALA A 7 16.04 -4.69 -3.99
CA ALA A 7 16.91 -4.19 -2.92
C ALA A 7 16.48 -2.78 -2.41
N ARG A 8 15.42 -2.20 -2.97
CA ARG A 8 14.80 -0.93 -2.56
C ARG A 8 13.37 -1.13 -2.05
N ALA A 9 12.89 -2.38 -1.95
CA ALA A 9 11.56 -2.67 -1.43
C ALA A 9 11.49 -2.33 0.06
N GLN A 10 10.95 -1.14 0.35
CA GLN A 10 10.73 -0.69 1.72
C GLN A 10 9.64 -1.51 2.43
N PHE A 11 8.76 -2.19 1.67
CA PHE A 11 7.65 -2.99 2.18
C PHE A 11 7.38 -4.20 1.27
N MET A 12 6.83 -5.27 1.84
CA MET A 12 6.40 -6.46 1.08
C MET A 12 4.87 -6.54 1.06
N LEU A 13 4.32 -6.89 -0.11
CA LEU A 13 2.91 -7.25 -0.27
C LEU A 13 2.81 -8.76 -0.44
N THR A 14 1.79 -9.37 0.15
CA THR A 14 1.42 -10.75 -0.18
C THR A 14 0.72 -10.78 -1.55
N ASP A 15 0.73 -11.94 -2.22
CA ASP A 15 0.04 -12.10 -3.51
C ASP A 15 -1.45 -11.76 -3.43
N ALA A 16 -2.10 -12.12 -2.31
CA ALA A 16 -3.48 -11.77 -2.03
C ALA A 16 -3.69 -10.25 -1.89
N ALA A 17 -2.79 -9.56 -1.19
CA ALA A 17 -2.86 -8.11 -1.05
C ALA A 17 -2.62 -7.40 -2.40
N ALA A 18 -1.61 -7.82 -3.16
CA ALA A 18 -1.34 -7.27 -4.49
C ALA A 18 -2.54 -7.43 -5.44
N SER A 19 -3.17 -8.60 -5.42
CA SER A 19 -4.36 -8.89 -6.22
C SER A 19 -5.54 -7.98 -5.81
N LYS A 20 -5.76 -7.81 -4.50
CA LYS A 20 -6.86 -6.97 -4.01
C LYS A 20 -6.64 -5.49 -4.29
N LEU A 21 -5.42 -4.99 -4.14
CA LEU A 21 -5.09 -3.61 -4.47
C LEU A 21 -5.34 -3.32 -5.94
N LYS A 22 -4.93 -4.24 -6.84
CA LYS A 22 -5.21 -4.11 -8.28
C LYS A 22 -6.71 -4.05 -8.56
N GLU A 23 -7.50 -4.94 -7.97
CA GLU A 23 -8.95 -4.95 -8.12
C GLU A 23 -9.58 -3.61 -7.71
N LEU A 24 -9.13 -3.03 -6.59
CA LEU A 24 -9.64 -1.76 -6.09
C LEU A 24 -9.26 -0.57 -6.98
N ILE A 25 -8.01 -0.51 -7.47
CA ILE A 25 -7.56 0.55 -8.39
C ILE A 25 -8.32 0.47 -9.72
N ASP A 26 -8.46 -0.72 -10.28
CA ASP A 26 -9.16 -0.93 -11.56
C ASP A 26 -10.64 -0.50 -11.46
N ALA A 27 -11.24 -0.59 -10.25
CA ALA A 27 -12.63 -0.19 -10.00
C ALA A 27 -12.86 1.33 -9.93
N GLU A 28 -11.84 2.13 -9.59
CA GLU A 28 -11.96 3.59 -9.52
C GLU A 28 -11.90 4.27 -10.90
N ALA A 29 -11.45 3.55 -11.95
CA ALA A 29 -11.32 4.03 -13.33
C ALA A 29 -10.58 5.37 -13.47
N GLN A 30 -9.66 5.66 -12.52
CA GLN A 30 -8.86 6.87 -12.46
C GLN A 30 -7.39 6.52 -12.71
N GLU A 31 -6.74 7.29 -13.59
CA GLU A 31 -5.33 7.11 -13.91
C GLU A 31 -4.44 7.71 -12.82
N GLY A 32 -3.25 7.12 -12.63
CA GLY A 32 -2.22 7.64 -11.73
C GLY A 32 -2.39 7.31 -10.25
N LEU A 33 -3.40 6.54 -9.86
CA LEU A 33 -3.56 6.11 -8.47
C LEU A 33 -2.42 5.19 -8.01
N ALA A 34 -1.85 5.48 -6.84
CA ALA A 34 -0.91 4.64 -6.14
C ALA A 34 -1.33 4.41 -4.68
N LEU A 35 -0.91 3.27 -4.13
CA LEU A 35 -1.08 2.99 -2.70
C LEU A 35 -0.14 3.89 -1.88
N ARG A 36 -0.72 4.77 -1.08
CA ARG A 36 -0.02 5.58 -0.08
C ARG A 36 -0.15 4.94 1.29
N VAL A 37 0.97 4.86 2.00
CA VAL A 37 1.04 4.37 3.39
C VAL A 37 1.41 5.53 4.30
N ALA A 38 0.55 5.84 5.26
CA ALA A 38 0.79 6.87 6.26
C ALA A 38 1.02 6.26 7.64
N VAL A 39 1.84 6.94 8.45
CA VAL A 39 2.08 6.58 9.85
C VAL A 39 1.46 7.66 10.72
N ARG A 40 0.55 7.28 11.62
CA ARG A 40 -0.07 8.19 12.57
C ARG A 40 0.35 7.90 14.01
N PRO A 41 0.59 8.92 14.85
CA PRO A 41 0.81 8.74 16.27
C PRO A 41 -0.48 8.33 16.98
N GLY A 42 -0.43 7.29 17.81
CA GLY A 42 -1.56 6.75 18.58
C GLY A 42 -1.41 6.91 20.10
N GLY A 43 -0.46 7.72 20.57
CA GLY A 43 -0.21 7.93 22.01
C GLY A 43 0.44 6.71 22.67
N CYS A 44 -0.10 6.26 23.81
CA CYS A 44 0.45 5.11 24.55
C CYS A 44 0.41 3.79 23.77
N SER A 45 -0.44 3.70 22.74
CA SER A 45 -0.54 2.52 21.87
C SER A 45 0.51 2.49 20.75
N GLY A 46 1.37 3.50 20.65
CA GLY A 46 2.41 3.58 19.63
C GLY A 46 1.90 4.18 18.31
N PHE A 47 2.54 3.82 17.19
CA PHE A 47 2.13 4.29 15.86
C PHE A 47 1.12 3.34 15.21
N SER A 48 0.29 3.87 14.32
CA SER A 48 -0.64 3.10 13.49
C SER A 48 -0.40 3.38 12.01
N TYR A 49 -0.57 2.35 11.18
CA TYR A 49 -0.47 2.47 9.73
C TYR A 49 -1.85 2.72 9.12
N GLU A 50 -1.87 3.55 8.09
CA GLU A 50 -3.01 3.76 7.23
C GLU A 50 -2.65 3.58 5.78
N MET A 51 -3.62 3.13 4.99
CA MET A 51 -3.46 2.81 3.59
C MET A 51 -4.62 3.42 2.81
N PHE A 52 -4.31 4.19 1.79
CA PHE A 52 -5.29 4.80 0.89
C PHE A 52 -4.69 4.99 -0.50
N PHE A 53 -5.54 5.16 -1.51
CA PHE A 53 -5.07 5.49 -2.86
C PHE A 53 -4.96 7.00 -3.03
N ASP A 54 -3.90 7.44 -3.70
CA ASP A 54 -3.65 8.83 -3.99
C ASP A 54 -2.98 8.97 -5.37
N ALA A 55 -3.28 10.04 -6.09
CA ALA A 55 -2.72 10.31 -7.42
C ALA A 55 -1.53 11.29 -7.39
N ASP A 56 -1.27 11.88 -6.22
CA ASP A 56 -0.12 12.76 -5.97
C ASP A 56 1.10 11.90 -5.62
N ILE A 57 2.04 11.75 -6.55
CA ILE A 57 3.27 10.95 -6.44
C ILE A 57 4.49 11.84 -6.56
#